data_AF-A0A352B112-F1
#
_entry.id   AF-A0A352B112-F1
#
_cell.length_a   1.000
_cell.length_b   1.000
_cell.length_c   1.000
_cell.angle_alpha   90.00
_cell.angle_beta   90.00
_cell.angle_gamma   90.00
#
_symmetry.space_group_name_H-M   'P 1'
#
loop_
_entity.id
_entity.type
_entity.pdbx_description
1 polymer ?
#
loop_
_entity_poly.entity_id
_entity_poly.type
_entity_poly.pdbx_seq_one_letter_code
_entity_poly.pdbx_strand_id
1 'polypeptide(L)'
;MTQPVSKQSAAERLFTLTCCLMAAPVIGLSKRDIFASVSSYAQQASEMAKEKMFDRDKTALRDMGVALEVLDSLSFEEGDTARYRVARGSFSWPKDFVINAEHLALLELAAKAWNNQLLSKSAHSGLTRLKSLGVMQTSREL
;
A
#
# COMPACT_ATOMS: atom_id res chain seq x y z
N MET A 1 17.82 -2.71 -27.54
CA MET A 1 18.25 -2.13 -26.25
C MET A 1 17.26 -2.60 -25.18
N THR A 2 17.63 -3.58 -24.37
CA THR A 2 16.83 -4.05 -23.23
C THR A 2 17.08 -3.09 -22.07
N GLN A 3 16.05 -2.31 -21.70
CA GLN A 3 16.15 -1.47 -20.51
C GLN A 3 16.34 -2.36 -19.27
N PRO A 4 17.23 -2.00 -18.33
CA PRO A 4 17.32 -2.72 -17.08
C PRO A 4 16.00 -2.54 -16.33
N VAL A 5 15.35 -3.64 -15.95
CA VAL A 5 14.13 -3.61 -15.14
C VAL A 5 14.49 -2.96 -13.81
N SER A 6 14.07 -1.71 -13.62
CA SER A 6 14.33 -0.98 -12.38
C SER A 6 13.65 -1.71 -11.22
N LYS A 7 14.41 -1.96 -10.15
CA LYS A 7 13.88 -2.58 -8.93
C LYS A 7 12.76 -1.70 -8.37
N GLN A 8 11.55 -2.23 -8.35
CA GLN A 8 10.38 -1.54 -7.82
C GLN A 8 10.63 -1.10 -6.37
N SER A 9 10.33 0.17 -6.07
CA SER A 9 10.45 0.73 -4.73
C SER A 9 9.46 0.08 -3.75
N ALA A 10 9.65 0.30 -2.45
CA ALA A 10 8.72 -0.22 -1.44
C ALA A 10 7.31 0.38 -1.60
N ALA A 11 7.21 1.67 -1.88
CA ALA A 11 5.92 2.35 -2.07
C ALA A 11 5.18 1.81 -3.31
N GLU A 12 5.87 1.70 -4.44
CA GLU A 12 5.27 1.13 -5.66
C GLU A 12 4.81 -0.31 -5.43
N ARG A 13 5.59 -1.11 -4.71
CA ARG A 13 5.23 -2.49 -4.40
C ARG A 13 3.98 -2.60 -3.55
N LEU A 14 3.90 -1.82 -2.48
CA LEU A 14 2.72 -1.80 -1.59
C LEU A 14 1.49 -1.34 -2.37
N PHE A 15 1.62 -0.33 -3.23
CA PHE A 15 0.56 0.12 -4.12
C PHE A 15 0.09 -1.00 -5.07
N THR A 16 1.01 -1.66 -5.80
CA THR A 16 0.67 -2.77 -6.69
C THR A 16 -0.02 -3.90 -5.94
N LEU A 17 0.49 -4.28 -4.77
CA LEU A 17 -0.11 -5.30 -3.91
C LEU A 17 -1.56 -4.94 -3.54
N THR A 18 -1.79 -3.70 -3.09
CA THR A 18 -3.14 -3.21 -2.79
C THR A 18 -4.05 -3.29 -4.02
N CYS A 19 -3.59 -2.85 -5.19
CA CYS A 19 -4.37 -2.94 -6.44
C CYS A 19 -4.74 -4.39 -6.78
N CYS A 20 -3.80 -5.32 -6.69
CA CYS A 20 -4.06 -6.74 -6.92
C CYS A 20 -5.14 -7.28 -5.99
N LEU A 21 -5.04 -6.99 -4.68
CA LEU A 21 -6.01 -7.46 -3.69
C LEU A 21 -7.40 -6.82 -3.89
N MET A 22 -7.44 -5.55 -4.30
CA MET A 22 -8.68 -4.84 -4.64
C MET A 22 -9.37 -5.40 -5.88
N ALA A 23 -8.63 -6.03 -6.80
CA ALA A 23 -9.19 -6.69 -7.98
C ALA A 23 -9.91 -8.02 -7.64
N ALA A 24 -9.67 -8.59 -6.46
CA ALA A 24 -10.31 -9.84 -6.00
C ALA A 24 -11.03 -9.68 -4.64
N PRO A 25 -11.97 -8.73 -4.49
CA PRO A 25 -12.53 -8.33 -3.20
C PRO A 25 -13.47 -9.37 -2.56
N VAL A 26 -13.95 -10.35 -3.34
CA VAL A 26 -14.87 -11.38 -2.84
C VAL A 26 -14.11 -12.64 -2.45
N ILE A 27 -13.41 -13.23 -3.43
CA ILE A 27 -12.74 -14.53 -3.26
C ILE A 27 -11.34 -14.42 -2.64
N GLY A 28 -10.68 -13.25 -2.71
CA GLY A 28 -9.27 -13.08 -2.35
C GLY A 28 -8.30 -13.79 -3.28
N LEU A 29 -7.02 -13.55 -3.06
CA LEU A 29 -5.89 -14.12 -3.81
C LEU A 29 -5.11 -15.10 -2.96
N SER A 30 -4.65 -16.22 -3.54
CA SER A 30 -3.67 -17.09 -2.88
C SER A 30 -2.30 -16.39 -2.81
N LYS A 31 -1.38 -16.88 -1.96
CA LYS A 31 0.00 -16.36 -1.96
C LYS A 31 0.66 -16.53 -3.31
N ARG A 32 0.44 -17.67 -3.96
CA ARG A 32 0.94 -17.95 -5.30
C ARG A 32 0.51 -16.88 -6.32
N ASP A 33 -0.77 -16.51 -6.31
CA ASP A 33 -1.29 -15.48 -7.22
C ASP A 33 -0.69 -14.10 -6.90
N ILE A 34 -0.53 -13.77 -5.61
CA ILE A 34 0.11 -12.52 -5.17
C ILE A 34 1.58 -12.46 -5.59
N PHE A 35 2.34 -13.53 -5.37
CA PHE A 35 3.77 -13.59 -5.68
C PHE A 35 4.03 -13.57 -7.18
N ALA A 36 3.10 -14.08 -7.99
CA ALA A 36 3.16 -13.99 -9.44
C ALA A 36 2.77 -12.59 -9.95
N SER A 37 1.80 -11.93 -9.32
CA SER A 37 1.24 -10.65 -9.81
C SER A 37 2.09 -9.44 -9.45
N VAL A 38 2.87 -9.50 -8.36
CA VAL A 38 3.71 -8.39 -7.92
C VAL A 38 5.17 -8.67 -8.26
N SER A 39 5.71 -7.92 -9.22
CA SER A 39 7.05 -8.12 -9.79
C SER A 39 8.17 -8.26 -8.75
N SER A 40 8.11 -7.48 -7.67
CA SER A 40 9.09 -7.54 -6.59
C SER A 40 9.17 -8.88 -5.86
N TYR A 41 8.04 -9.61 -5.75
CA TYR A 41 8.01 -10.95 -5.16
C TYR A 41 8.53 -11.98 -6.16
N ALA A 42 8.08 -11.90 -7.41
CA ALA A 42 8.52 -12.79 -8.49
C ALA A 42 10.05 -12.78 -8.68
N GLN A 43 10.71 -11.65 -8.41
CA GLN A 43 12.16 -11.47 -8.51
C GLN A 43 12.96 -11.92 -7.26
N GLN A 44 12.32 -12.35 -6.17
CA GLN A 44 13.04 -12.83 -5.00
C GLN A 44 13.70 -14.19 -5.27
N ALA A 45 14.88 -14.41 -4.69
CA ALA A 45 15.72 -15.58 -4.94
C ALA A 45 15.18 -16.89 -4.31
N SER A 46 14.24 -16.82 -3.36
CA SER A 46 13.68 -18.00 -2.70
C SER A 46 12.26 -17.75 -2.19
N GLU A 47 11.49 -18.82 -2.00
CA GLU A 47 10.16 -18.74 -1.39
C GLU A 47 10.20 -18.14 0.02
N MET A 48 11.19 -18.51 0.83
CA MET A 48 11.38 -17.91 2.17
C MET A 48 11.60 -16.39 2.10
N ALA A 49 12.28 -15.89 1.08
CA ALA A 49 12.48 -14.46 0.89
C ALA A 49 11.17 -13.76 0.48
N LYS A 50 10.36 -14.39 -0.38
CA LYS A 50 9.01 -13.89 -0.74
C LYS A 50 8.12 -13.78 0.49
N GLU A 51 8.09 -14.83 1.30
CA GLU A 51 7.26 -14.89 2.52
C GLU A 51 7.64 -13.80 3.52
N LYS A 52 8.93 -13.67 3.83
CA LYS A 52 9.40 -12.62 4.75
C LYS A 52 9.09 -11.21 4.23
N MET A 53 9.20 -11.01 2.92
CA MET A 53 8.88 -9.73 2.30
C MET A 53 7.39 -9.44 2.34
N PHE A 54 6.55 -10.45 2.09
CA PHE A 54 5.09 -10.35 2.19
C PHE A 54 4.63 -10.10 3.62
N ASP A 55 5.21 -10.76 4.62
CA ASP A 55 4.93 -10.50 6.04
C ASP A 55 5.23 -9.05 6.42
N ARG A 56 6.38 -8.52 5.99
CA ARG A 56 6.71 -7.11 6.21
C ARG A 56 5.71 -6.18 5.53
N ASP A 57 5.33 -6.50 4.30
CA ASP A 57 4.40 -5.68 3.53
C ASP A 57 2.98 -5.72 4.13
N LYS A 58 2.54 -6.84 4.71
CA LYS A 58 1.30 -6.90 5.51
C LYS A 58 1.34 -5.95 6.69
N THR A 59 2.47 -5.92 7.43
CA THR A 59 2.64 -4.97 8.54
C THR A 59 2.56 -3.53 8.04
N ALA A 60 3.28 -3.20 6.97
CA ALA A 60 3.26 -1.85 6.39
C ALA A 60 1.86 -1.43 5.90
N LEU A 61 1.12 -2.32 5.25
CA LEU A 61 -0.26 -2.07 4.83
C LEU A 61 -1.18 -1.79 6.01
N ARG A 62 -1.09 -2.61 7.07
CA ARG A 62 -1.88 -2.44 8.29
C ARG A 62 -1.58 -1.11 8.97
N ASP A 63 -0.31 -0.69 9.02
CA ASP A 63 0.09 0.59 9.61
C ASP A 63 -0.43 1.79 8.78
N MET A 64 -0.74 1.58 7.50
CA MET A 64 -1.41 2.56 6.62
C MET A 64 -2.95 2.45 6.64
N GLY A 65 -3.54 1.63 7.52
CA GLY A 65 -4.98 1.42 7.60
C GLY A 65 -5.54 0.40 6.61
N VAL A 66 -4.70 -0.27 5.82
CA VAL A 66 -5.11 -1.33 4.88
C VAL A 66 -4.91 -2.69 5.54
N ALA A 67 -5.87 -3.12 6.34
CA ALA A 67 -5.82 -4.45 6.95
C ALA A 67 -6.14 -5.53 5.91
N LEU A 68 -5.41 -6.65 5.94
CA LEU A 68 -5.74 -7.83 5.16
C LEU A 68 -6.48 -8.84 6.04
N GLU A 69 -7.55 -9.43 5.51
CA GLU A 69 -8.18 -10.60 6.11
C GLU A 69 -7.74 -11.88 5.38
N VAL A 70 -7.62 -12.96 6.13
CA VAL A 70 -7.33 -14.30 5.61
C VAL A 70 -8.63 -15.08 5.60
N LEU A 71 -8.99 -15.58 4.42
CA LEU A 71 -10.12 -16.47 4.23
C LEU A 71 -9.59 -17.90 4.17
N ASP A 72 -10.07 -18.75 5.07
CA ASP A 72 -9.82 -20.18 4.97
C ASP A 72 -10.78 -20.78 3.94
N SER A 73 -10.24 -21.48 2.93
CA SER A 73 -11.10 -22.28 2.08
C SER A 73 -11.54 -23.54 2.84
N LEU A 74 -12.84 -23.83 2.83
CA LEU A 74 -13.44 -25.03 3.46
C LEU A 74 -13.04 -26.35 2.77
N SER A 75 -11.97 -26.33 1.98
CA SER A 75 -11.53 -27.43 1.12
C SER A 75 -10.53 -28.28 1.90
N PHE A 76 -10.87 -29.53 2.17
CA PHE A 76 -10.07 -30.53 2.88
C PHE A 76 -8.80 -31.00 2.15
N GLU A 77 -8.29 -30.23 1.17
CA GLU A 77 -7.08 -30.61 0.44
C GLU A 77 -5.86 -29.89 1.03
N GLU A 78 -4.86 -30.68 1.42
CA GLU A 78 -3.58 -30.23 1.99
C GLU A 78 -2.81 -29.38 0.98
N GLY A 79 -2.90 -28.05 1.09
CA GLY A 79 -1.99 -27.13 0.40
C GLY A 79 -2.57 -25.74 0.16
N ASP A 80 -2.05 -24.74 0.88
CA ASP A 80 -2.20 -23.28 0.65
C ASP A 80 -3.62 -22.80 0.28
N THR A 81 -4.60 -23.20 1.09
CA THR A 81 -6.01 -22.81 0.98
C THR A 81 -6.29 -21.37 1.42
N ALA A 82 -5.33 -20.74 2.09
CA ALA A 82 -5.45 -19.38 2.61
C ALA A 82 -5.54 -18.36 1.47
N ARG A 83 -6.61 -17.56 1.48
CA ARG A 83 -6.78 -16.45 0.54
C ARG A 83 -6.75 -15.11 1.24
N TYR A 84 -6.04 -14.16 0.67
CA TYR A 84 -5.87 -12.82 1.20
C TYR A 84 -6.74 -11.84 0.43
N ARG A 85 -7.47 -11.00 1.13
CA ARG A 85 -8.13 -9.83 0.55
C ARG A 85 -8.03 -8.65 1.51
N VAL A 86 -8.23 -7.43 0.99
CA VAL A 86 -8.37 -6.26 1.86
C VAL A 86 -9.63 -6.45 2.71
N ALA A 87 -9.49 -6.28 4.02
CA ALA A 87 -10.60 -6.42 4.95
C ALA A 87 -11.71 -5.42 4.62
N ARG A 88 -12.96 -5.89 4.64
CA ARG A 88 -14.12 -5.03 4.42
C ARG A 88 -14.10 -3.85 5.40
N GLY A 89 -14.28 -2.65 4.88
CA GLY A 89 -14.25 -1.42 5.69
C GLY A 89 -12.87 -0.80 5.89
N SER A 90 -11.77 -1.41 5.42
CA SER A 90 -10.43 -0.78 5.50
C SER A 90 -10.36 0.58 4.79
N PHE A 91 -11.28 0.84 3.86
CA PHE A 91 -11.42 2.10 3.13
C PHE A 91 -12.77 2.79 3.38
N SER A 92 -13.53 2.40 4.41
CA SER A 92 -14.76 3.11 4.73
C SER A 92 -14.45 4.41 5.47
N TRP A 93 -14.88 5.53 4.90
CA TRP A 93 -14.89 6.80 5.61
C TRP A 93 -15.92 6.78 6.76
N PRO A 94 -15.68 7.54 7.84
CA PRO A 94 -16.72 7.82 8.83
C PRO A 94 -17.99 8.35 8.13
N LYS A 95 -19.17 7.96 8.61
CA LYS A 95 -20.46 8.27 7.95
C LYS A 95 -20.71 9.77 7.78
N ASP A 96 -20.13 10.56 8.66
CA ASP A 96 -20.21 12.02 8.77
C ASP A 96 -19.01 12.74 8.17
N PHE A 97 -18.06 12.01 7.58
CA PHE A 97 -16.89 12.63 6.96
C PHE A 97 -17.26 13.30 5.64
N VAL A 98 -17.06 14.61 5.57
CA VAL A 98 -17.22 15.41 4.35
C VAL A 98 -15.86 16.02 3.98
N ILE A 99 -15.46 15.82 2.73
CA ILE A 99 -14.26 16.47 2.18
C ILE A 99 -14.54 17.97 2.08
N ASN A 100 -13.74 18.77 2.79
CA ASN A 100 -13.77 20.23 2.70
C ASN A 100 -12.69 20.72 1.71
N ALA A 101 -12.62 22.03 1.49
CA ALA A 101 -11.66 22.62 0.56
C ALA A 101 -10.19 22.36 0.96
N GLU A 102 -9.88 22.35 2.26
CA GLU A 102 -8.52 22.12 2.76
C GLU A 102 -8.08 20.68 2.53
N HIS A 103 -8.95 19.71 2.80
CA HIS A 103 -8.72 18.29 2.50
C HIS A 103 -8.48 18.08 1.00
N LEU A 104 -9.26 18.75 0.14
CA LEU A 104 -9.11 18.64 -1.30
C LEU A 104 -7.78 19.23 -1.79
N ALA A 105 -7.35 20.37 -1.24
CA ALA A 105 -6.05 20.97 -1.55
C ALA A 105 -4.88 20.05 -1.14
N LEU A 106 -4.98 19.38 0.01
CA LEU A 106 -3.98 18.40 0.45
C LEU A 106 -3.93 17.18 -0.49
N LEU A 107 -5.08 16.66 -0.92
CA LEU A 107 -5.15 15.56 -1.88
C LEU A 107 -4.55 15.96 -3.24
N GLU A 108 -4.81 17.17 -3.71
CA GLU A 108 -4.22 17.69 -4.95
C GLU A 108 -2.68 17.77 -4.85
N LEU A 109 -2.16 18.25 -3.71
CA LEU A 109 -0.72 18.30 -3.47
C LEU A 109 -0.11 16.89 -3.44
N ALA A 110 -0.76 15.93 -2.79
CA ALA A 110 -0.32 14.54 -2.73
C ALA A 110 -0.32 13.88 -4.13
N ALA A 111 -1.38 14.08 -4.91
CA ALA A 111 -1.48 13.59 -6.29
C ALA A 111 -0.36 14.17 -7.18
N LYS A 112 -0.05 15.46 -7.06
CA LYS A 112 1.07 16.10 -7.77
C LYS A 112 2.41 15.49 -7.34
N ALA A 113 2.63 15.25 -6.06
CA ALA A 113 3.85 14.63 -5.54
C ALA A 113 4.02 13.18 -6.03
N TRP A 114 2.92 12.42 -6.13
CA TRP A 114 2.92 11.06 -6.65
C TRP A 114 3.23 11.02 -8.16
N ASN A 115 2.65 11.94 -8.94
CA ASN A 115 2.79 11.97 -10.40
C ASN A 115 4.16 12.52 -10.88
N ASN A 116 4.89 13.24 -10.02
CA ASN A 116 6.17 13.87 -10.37
C ASN A 116 7.31 13.41 -9.46
N GLN A 117 8.33 12.74 -10.03
CA GLN A 117 9.63 12.50 -9.38
C GLN A 117 10.39 13.80 -8.99
N LEU A 118 9.91 14.97 -9.43
CA LEU A 118 10.57 16.29 -9.29
C LEU A 118 10.10 17.15 -8.12
N LEU A 119 8.94 16.86 -7.51
CA LEU A 119 8.39 17.69 -6.42
C LEU A 119 9.07 17.45 -5.06
N SER A 120 9.90 16.41 -4.92
CA SER A 120 10.45 16.04 -3.61
C SER A 120 11.19 17.20 -2.93
N LYS A 121 12.07 17.93 -3.62
CA LYS A 121 12.85 19.02 -3.02
C LYS A 121 12.01 20.26 -2.69
N SER A 122 11.17 20.70 -3.61
CA SER A 122 10.32 21.88 -3.42
C SER A 122 9.24 21.63 -2.37
N ALA A 123 8.65 20.43 -2.35
CA ALA A 123 7.71 20.01 -1.32
C ALA A 123 8.38 19.91 0.06
N HIS A 124 9.61 19.39 0.15
CA HIS A 124 10.37 19.40 1.42
C HIS A 124 10.62 20.82 1.92
N SER A 125 11.04 21.75 1.05
CA SER A 125 11.25 23.15 1.44
C SER A 125 9.95 23.82 1.89
N GLY A 126 8.83 23.56 1.20
CA GLY A 126 7.50 24.03 1.60
C GLY A 126 7.08 23.50 2.97
N LEU A 127 7.25 22.19 3.22
CA LEU A 127 6.99 21.57 4.53
C LEU A 127 7.87 22.16 5.64
N THR A 128 9.16 22.40 5.37
CA THR A 128 10.06 23.07 6.32
C THR A 128 9.57 24.49 6.65
N ARG A 129 9.08 25.24 5.66
CA ARG A 129 8.50 26.57 5.88
C ARG A 129 7.21 26.51 6.70
N LEU A 130 6.30 25.60 6.39
CA LEU A 130 5.05 25.44 7.15
C LEU A 130 5.29 25.04 8.61
N LYS A 131 6.27 24.15 8.86
CA LYS A 131 6.73 23.81 10.21
C LYS A 131 7.31 25.03 10.94
N SER A 132 8.12 25.85 10.26
CA SER A 132 8.69 27.07 10.85
C SER A 132 7.64 28.14 11.16
N LEU A 133 6.52 28.14 10.45
CA LEU A 133 5.39 29.04 10.67
C LEU A 133 4.42 28.52 11.75
N GLY A 134 4.70 27.37 12.37
CA GLY A 134 3.86 26.80 13.43
C GLY A 134 2.51 26.24 12.96
N VAL A 135 2.31 26.13 11.64
CA VAL A 135 1.05 25.69 11.01
C VAL A 135 0.85 24.17 11.13
N MET A 136 1.94 23.42 11.39
CA MET A 136 1.90 21.96 11.55
C MET A 136 2.30 21.60 12.99
N GLN A 137 1.33 21.26 13.84
CA GLN A 137 1.61 20.53 15.07
C GLN A 137 1.80 19.05 14.70
N THR A 138 2.94 18.48 15.09
CA THR A 138 3.15 17.04 14.93
C THR A 138 2.32 16.36 16.00
N SER A 139 1.11 15.91 15.64
CA SER A 139 0.29 15.05 16.48
C SER A 139 1.09 13.77 16.72
N ARG A 140 1.70 13.69 17.90
CA ARG A 140 2.47 12.52 18.34
C ARG A 140 1.62 11.73 19.31
N GLU A 141 0.49 11.21 18.85
CA GLU A 141 -0.27 10.23 19.61
C GLU A 141 -0.84 9.14 18.70
N LEU A 142 -0.56 7.90 19.15
CA LEU A 142 -1.00 6.57 18.73
C LEU A 142 -0.18 5.89 17.63
#